data_AF-A0A954LW72-F1
#
_entry.id   AF-A0A954LW72-F1
#
_cell.length_a   1.000
_cell.length_b   1.000
_cell.length_c   1.000
_cell.angle_alpha   90.00
_cell.angle_beta   90.00
_cell.angle_gamma   90.00
#
_symmetry.space_group_name_H-M   'P 1'
#
loop_
_entity.id
_entity.type
_entity.pdbx_description
1 polymer ?
#
loop_
_entity_poly.entity_id
_entity_poly.type
_entity_poly.pdbx_seq_one_letter_code
_entity_poly.pdbx_strand_id
1 'polypeptide(L)'
;SLGTVSEIQDMVNDSFSTTKWSDEQHGHYVAIDESFTMSFFISSENETQGMVIDVRGGRESIPAVVEFARKNDLQLFDCSATWMNLDDPSDEGWRGYDSLRRSALNERSE
;
A
#
# COMPACT_ATOMS: atom_id res chain seq x y z
N SER A 1 15.19 6.93 8.62
CA SER A 1 14.38 6.05 9.49
C SER A 1 12.95 6.57 9.45
N LEU A 2 11.93 5.70 9.37
CA LEU A 2 10.52 6.10 9.42
C LEU A 2 10.06 6.54 10.83
N GLY A 3 10.91 6.39 11.85
CA GLY A 3 10.60 6.72 13.23
C GLY A 3 10.24 5.48 14.05
N THR A 4 9.82 5.72 15.30
CA THR A 4 9.35 4.68 16.21
C THR A 4 8.10 4.00 15.67
N VAL A 5 7.81 2.80 16.18
CA VAL A 5 6.59 2.05 15.82
C VAL A 5 5.34 2.89 16.05
N SER A 6 5.26 3.63 17.17
CA SER A 6 4.13 4.51 17.47
C SER A 6 3.98 5.63 16.44
N GLU A 7 5.08 6.27 16.04
CA GLU A 7 5.04 7.35 15.03
C GLU A 7 4.58 6.81 13.66
N ILE A 8 4.98 5.59 13.29
CA ILE A 8 4.53 4.94 12.06
C ILE A 8 3.04 4.59 12.15
N GLN A 9 2.57 4.07 13.29
CA GLN A 9 1.15 3.79 13.50
C GLN A 9 0.31 5.07 13.41
N ASP A 10 0.75 6.17 14.02
CA ASP A 10 0.07 7.46 13.96
C ASP A 10 -0.01 7.97 12.52
N MET A 11 1.09 7.87 11.77
CA MET A 11 1.17 8.24 10.35
C MET A 11 0.19 7.45 9.47
N VAL A 12 0.12 6.13 9.69
CA VAL A 12 -0.81 5.24 8.99
C VAL A 12 -2.24 5.56 9.38
N ASN A 13 -2.56 5.71 10.67
CA ASN A 13 -3.91 5.99 11.15
C ASN A 13 -4.41 7.36 10.69
N ASP A 14 -3.54 8.36 10.56
CA ASP A 14 -3.89 9.69 10.04
C ASP A 14 -4.24 9.68 8.54
N SER A 15 -3.76 8.68 7.80
CA SER A 15 -4.05 8.52 6.36
C SER A 15 -5.14 7.48 6.10
N PHE A 16 -5.24 6.48 6.97
CA PHE A 16 -6.11 5.31 6.87
C PHE A 16 -6.83 5.09 8.20
N SER A 17 -7.78 5.95 8.52
CA SER A 17 -8.41 6.07 9.85
C SER A 17 -9.17 4.83 10.34
N THR A 18 -9.49 3.89 9.46
CA THR A 18 -10.14 2.61 9.80
C THR A 18 -9.16 1.45 9.96
N THR A 19 -7.85 1.72 9.97
CA THR A 19 -6.82 0.69 10.17
C THR A 19 -7.00 0.00 11.52
N LYS A 20 -6.99 -1.33 11.49
CA LYS A 20 -7.02 -2.19 12.67
C LYS A 20 -5.67 -2.84 12.85
N TRP A 21 -5.06 -2.64 14.01
CA TRP A 21 -3.78 -3.23 14.38
C TRP A 21 -4.02 -4.55 15.13
N SER A 22 -3.39 -5.63 14.66
CA SER A 22 -3.42 -6.93 15.38
C SER A 22 -2.36 -6.98 16.47
N ASP A 23 -1.26 -6.26 16.28
CA ASP A 23 -0.19 -6.03 17.24
C ASP A 23 0.54 -4.72 16.91
N GLU A 24 1.66 -4.45 17.57
CA GLU A 24 2.42 -3.21 17.38
C GLU A 24 3.00 -3.05 15.96
N GLN A 25 3.21 -4.15 15.22
CA GLN A 25 3.92 -4.15 13.94
C GLN A 25 3.02 -4.48 12.74
N HIS A 26 1.81 -4.97 12.99
CA HIS A 26 0.90 -5.47 11.96
C HIS A 26 -0.44 -4.73 11.95
N GLY A 27 -0.68 -3.98 10.88
CA GLY A 27 -1.90 -3.21 10.66
C GLY A 27 -2.67 -3.69 9.42
N HIS A 28 -3.99 -3.57 9.43
CA HIS A 28 -4.83 -3.92 8.30
C HIS A 28 -5.88 -2.85 8.03
N TYR A 29 -5.97 -2.41 6.77
CA TYR A 29 -6.93 -1.44 6.28
C TYR A 29 -7.79 -2.04 5.17
N VAL A 30 -9.07 -1.69 5.18
CA VAL A 30 -10.03 -2.00 4.11
C VAL A 30 -10.58 -0.68 3.59
N ALA A 31 -10.51 -0.48 2.28
CA ALA A 31 -11.10 0.69 1.62
C ALA A 31 -12.60 0.78 1.90
N ILE A 32 -13.15 1.99 1.99
CA ILE A 32 -14.58 2.21 2.32
C ILE A 32 -15.51 1.53 1.29
N ASP A 33 -15.10 1.52 0.03
CA ASP A 33 -15.81 0.88 -1.08
C ASP A 33 -15.43 -0.60 -1.27
N GLU A 34 -14.63 -1.15 -0.36
CA GLU A 34 -14.10 -2.53 -0.39
C GLU A 34 -13.29 -2.87 -1.66
N SER A 35 -12.85 -1.85 -2.41
CA SER A 35 -12.11 -2.04 -3.68
C SER A 35 -10.71 -2.63 -3.49
N PHE A 36 -10.09 -2.35 -2.34
CA PHE A 36 -8.80 -2.90 -1.97
C PHE A 36 -8.61 -3.00 -0.46
N THR A 37 -7.58 -3.74 -0.08
CA THR A 37 -7.08 -3.86 1.28
C THR A 37 -5.59 -3.61 1.31
N MET A 38 -5.10 -3.08 2.43
CA MET A 38 -3.68 -2.91 2.69
C MET A 38 -3.32 -3.61 3.99
N SER A 39 -2.16 -4.27 4.01
CA SER A 39 -1.55 -4.78 5.24
C SER A 39 -0.19 -4.10 5.45
N PHE A 40 0.01 -3.53 6.63
CA PHE A 40 1.20 -2.79 7.01
C PHE A 40 2.07 -3.67 7.90
N PHE A 41 3.34 -3.81 7.55
CA PHE A 41 4.35 -4.57 8.31
C PHE A 41 5.50 -3.64 8.68
N ILE A 42 5.63 -3.31 9.96
CA ILE A 42 6.68 -2.44 10.47
C ILE A 42 7.90 -3.28 10.83
N SER A 43 9.05 -3.04 10.19
CA SER A 43 10.29 -3.76 10.51
C SER A 43 10.93 -3.18 11.77
N SER A 44 11.06 -4.00 12.82
CA SER A 44 11.75 -3.62 14.06
C SER A 44 13.23 -4.01 14.10
N GLU A 45 13.71 -4.82 13.15
CA GLU A 45 15.02 -5.47 13.26
C GLU A 45 16.19 -4.71 12.60
N ASN A 46 15.94 -3.62 11.84
CA ASN A 46 17.00 -2.87 11.17
C ASN A 46 17.01 -1.38 11.56
N GLU A 47 18.21 -0.83 11.71
CA GLU A 47 18.48 0.60 12.02
C GLU A 47 17.88 1.57 10.98
N THR A 48 17.53 1.06 9.80
CA THR A 48 16.64 1.69 8.84
C THR A 48 15.22 1.13 9.02
N GLN A 49 14.48 1.62 10.00
CA GLN A 49 13.08 1.26 10.23
C GLN A 49 12.29 1.60 8.97
N GLY A 50 11.91 0.57 8.22
CA GLY A 50 11.09 0.63 7.02
C GLY A 50 9.76 -0.06 7.26
N MET A 51 8.78 0.22 6.41
CA MET A 51 7.47 -0.41 6.45
C MET A 51 7.21 -1.04 5.10
N VAL A 52 6.72 -2.28 5.10
CA VAL A 52 6.20 -2.94 3.90
C VAL A 52 4.69 -2.78 3.87
N ILE A 53 4.16 -2.44 2.70
CA ILE A 53 2.72 -2.36 2.46
C ILE A 53 2.38 -3.47 1.46
N ASP A 54 1.66 -4.50 1.91
CA ASP A 54 1.04 -5.49 1.01
C ASP A 54 -0.33 -4.96 0.59
N VAL A 55 -0.60 -4.99 -0.71
CA VAL A 55 -1.82 -4.43 -1.30
C VAL A 55 -2.54 -5.52 -2.07
N ARG A 56 -3.84 -5.68 -1.80
CA ARG A 56 -4.70 -6.62 -2.53
C ARG A 56 -5.97 -5.93 -2.99
N GLY A 57 -6.43 -6.27 -4.19
CA GLY A 57 -7.65 -5.71 -4.76
C GLY A 57 -7.40 -5.03 -6.10
N GLY A 58 -8.05 -3.90 -6.33
CA GLY A 58 -7.96 -3.14 -7.57
C GLY A 58 -6.80 -2.13 -7.62
N ARG A 59 -6.63 -1.55 -8.82
CA ARG A 59 -5.61 -0.52 -9.13
C ARG A 59 -5.82 0.80 -8.37
N GLU A 60 -7.01 0.99 -7.80
CA GLU A 60 -7.44 2.13 -7.00
C GLU A 60 -6.58 2.32 -5.73
N SER A 61 -5.80 1.30 -5.38
CA SER A 61 -4.81 1.35 -4.32
C SER A 61 -3.57 2.20 -4.64
N ILE A 62 -3.15 2.32 -5.91
CA ILE A 62 -1.93 3.08 -6.27
C ILE A 62 -2.06 4.55 -5.85
N PRO A 63 -3.14 5.29 -6.22
CA PRO A 63 -3.31 6.66 -5.76
C PRO A 63 -3.26 6.82 -4.25
N ALA A 64 -3.86 5.88 -3.49
CA ALA A 64 -3.90 5.93 -2.03
C ALA A 64 -2.50 5.79 -1.41
N VAL A 65 -1.68 4.86 -1.92
CA VAL A 65 -0.30 4.67 -1.42
C VAL A 65 0.59 5.84 -1.84
N VAL A 66 0.40 6.40 -3.04
CA VAL A 66 1.12 7.60 -3.51
C VAL A 66 0.78 8.83 -2.67
N GLU A 67 -0.50 9.04 -2.36
CA GLU A 67 -0.93 10.14 -1.48
C GLU A 67 -0.36 9.99 -0.07
N PHE A 68 -0.41 8.78 0.49
CA PHE A 68 0.23 8.45 1.77
C PHE A 68 1.73 8.79 1.76
N ALA A 69 2.44 8.42 0.69
CA ALA A 69 3.86 8.71 0.59
C ALA A 69 4.14 10.20 0.50
N ARG A 70 3.42 10.93 -0.36
CA ARG A 70 3.58 12.39 -0.52
C ARG A 70 3.28 13.15 0.77
N LYS A 71 2.19 12.79 1.47
CA LYS A 71 1.76 13.43 2.71
C LYS A 71 2.83 13.34 3.80
N ASN A 72 3.62 12.28 3.79
CA ASN A 72 4.59 11.95 4.83
C ASN A 72 6.05 12.06 4.36
N ASP A 73 6.29 12.69 3.21
CA ASP A 73 7.63 12.86 2.59
C ASP A 73 8.40 11.53 2.45
N LEU A 74 7.70 10.48 2.01
CA LEU A 74 8.25 9.13 1.86
C LEU A 74 8.57 8.81 0.40
N GLN A 75 9.52 7.90 0.22
CA GLN A 75 9.78 7.24 -1.05
C GLN A 75 9.15 5.86 -1.05
N LEU A 76 8.60 5.45 -2.20
CA LEU A 76 8.02 4.12 -2.39
C LEU A 76 8.94 3.26 -3.26
N PHE A 77 9.28 2.08 -2.75
CA PHE A 77 10.00 1.06 -3.50
C PHE A 77 9.03 -0.06 -3.89
N ASP A 78 8.83 -0.25 -5.20
CA ASP A 78 8.04 -1.36 -5.72
C ASP A 78 8.87 -2.64 -5.72
N CYS A 79 8.25 -3.75 -5.33
CA CYS A 79 8.83 -5.10 -5.33
C CYS A 79 9.28 -5.57 -6.73
N SER A 80 8.88 -4.87 -7.80
CA SER A 80 9.47 -4.98 -9.14
C SER A 80 10.93 -4.46 -9.24
N ALA A 81 11.52 -4.08 -8.10
CA ALA A 81 12.88 -3.56 -7.93
C ALA A 81 13.09 -2.15 -8.52
N THR A 82 12.07 -1.29 -8.41
CA THR A 82 12.11 0.09 -8.91
C THR A 82 11.53 1.06 -7.88
N TRP A 83 12.15 2.23 -7.75
CA TRP A 83 11.56 3.35 -7.03
C TRP A 83 10.41 3.93 -7.83
N MET A 84 9.25 4.08 -7.21
CA MET A 84 8.08 4.63 -7.87
C MET A 84 8.24 6.14 -8.09
N ASN A 85 7.95 6.61 -9.30
CA ASN A 85 7.79 8.04 -9.56
C ASN A 85 6.42 8.48 -9.03
N LEU A 86 6.39 9.29 -7.97
CA LEU A 86 5.13 9.73 -7.37
C LEU A 86 4.34 10.68 -8.29
N ASP A 87 4.99 11.35 -9.23
CA ASP A 87 4.37 12.28 -10.19
C ASP A 87 3.78 11.58 -11.42
N ASP A 88 4.26 10.38 -11.71
CA ASP A 88 3.78 9.53 -12.80
C ASP A 88 3.90 8.05 -12.38
N PRO A 89 3.07 7.59 -11.44
CA PRO A 89 3.16 6.22 -10.93
C PRO A 89 2.68 5.24 -12.00
N SER A 90 3.54 4.29 -12.35
CA SER A 90 3.17 3.23 -13.30
C SER A 90 2.10 2.32 -12.70
N ASP A 91 1.04 2.04 -13.47
CA ASP A 91 0.00 1.06 -13.17
C ASP A 91 0.07 -0.19 -14.07
N GLU A 92 1.14 -0.35 -14.84
CA GLU A 92 1.29 -1.41 -15.85
C GLU A 92 1.12 -2.81 -15.26
N GLY A 93 1.80 -3.09 -14.14
CA GLY A 93 1.71 -4.39 -13.45
C GLY A 93 0.28 -4.71 -13.00
N TRP A 94 -0.44 -3.71 -12.48
CA TRP A 94 -1.83 -3.84 -12.06
C TRP A 94 -2.78 -4.06 -13.23
N ARG A 95 -2.56 -3.38 -14.38
CA ARG A 95 -3.34 -3.63 -15.60
C ARG A 95 -3.17 -5.05 -16.10
N GLY A 96 -1.93 -5.55 -16.11
CA GLY A 96 -1.63 -6.93 -16.48
C GLY A 96 -2.31 -7.93 -15.54
N TYR A 97 -2.20 -7.71 -14.23
CA TYR A 97 -2.85 -8.54 -13.21
C TYR A 97 -4.38 -8.55 -13.36
N ASP A 98 -5.02 -7.37 -13.48
CA ASP A 98 -6.48 -7.30 -13.58
C ASP A 98 -7.00 -7.94 -14.88
N SER A 99 -6.27 -7.79 -16.00
CA SER A 99 -6.60 -8.50 -17.23
C SER A 99 -6.58 -10.02 -17.06
N LEU A 100 -5.54 -10.56 -16.41
CA LEU A 100 -5.45 -11.99 -16.11
C LEU A 100 -6.56 -12.44 -15.13
N ARG A 101 -6.82 -11.66 -14.08
CA ARG A 101 -7.86 -11.92 -13.08
C ARG A 101 -9.24 -12.00 -13.74
N ARG A 102 -9.60 -11.00 -14.54
CA ARG A 102 -10.88 -10.96 -15.27
C ARG A 102 -11.03 -12.13 -16.25
N SER A 103 -9.94 -12.47 -16.96
CA SER A 103 -9.92 -13.62 -17.86
C SER A 103 -10.19 -14.94 -17.12
N ALA A 104 -9.61 -15.12 -15.94
CA ALA A 104 -9.84 -16.30 -15.11
C ALA A 104 -11.27 -16.38 -14.55
N LEU A 105 -11.91 -15.23 -14.33
CA LEU A 105 -13.28 -15.12 -13.81
C LEU A 105 -14.36 -15.11 -14.92
N ASN A 106 -13.99 -15.22 -16.20
CA ASN A 106 -14.87 -15.02 -17.36
C ASN A 106 -15.57 -13.64 -17.38
N GLU A 107 -14.99 -12.63 -16.74
CA GLU A 107 -15.48 -11.25 -16.77
C GLU A 107 -15.01 -10.62 -18.09
N ARG A 108 -15.94 -10.27 -18.98
CA ARG A 108 -15.60 -9.59 -20.24
C ARG A 108 -15.25 -8.13 -19.97
N SER A 109 -14.24 -7.62 -20.66
CA SER A 109 -13.96 -6.19 -20.76
C SER A 109 -15.13 -5.51 -21.47
N GLU A 110 -15.78 -4.55 -20.81
CA GLU A 110 -16.66 -3.57 -21.46
C GLU A 110 -15.85 -2.53 -22.25
#